data_AF-A0A947AU52-F1
#
_entry.id   AF-A0A947AU52-F1
#
_cell.length_a   1.000
_cell.length_b   1.000
_cell.length_c   1.000
_cell.angle_alpha   90.00
_cell.angle_beta   90.00
_cell.angle_gamma   90.00
#
_symmetry.space_group_name_H-M   'P 1'
#
loop_
_entity.id
_entity.type
_entity.pdbx_description
1 polymer ?
#
loop_
_entity_poly.entity_id
_entity_poly.type
_entity_poly.pdbx_seq_one_letter_code
_entity_poly.pdbx_strand_id
1 'polypeptide(L)'
;MNLFIISILVFILNLPFGYWRINVKKFSLQWFMAIHLPIPFIILFRLLSEAGFELVSFPFSITAYFLGQLIGAGIFRYKKNKSDQPLTSCLVMDVVRVKK
;
A
#
# COMPACT_ATOMS: atom_id res chain seq x y z
N MET A 1 12.89 -16.98 -5.88
CA MET A 1 12.28 -16.50 -4.61
C MET A 1 10.84 -17.02 -4.51
N ASN A 2 10.38 -17.51 -3.34
CA ASN A 2 9.00 -18.01 -3.20
C ASN A 2 7.98 -16.90 -3.51
N LEU A 3 7.02 -17.16 -4.41
CA LEU A 3 5.95 -16.22 -4.81
C LEU A 3 5.24 -15.58 -3.61
N PHE A 4 5.08 -16.35 -2.52
CA PHE A 4 4.54 -15.89 -1.25
C PHE A 4 5.30 -14.71 -0.65
N ILE A 5 6.63 -14.72 -0.68
CA ILE A 5 7.46 -13.65 -0.12
C ILE A 5 7.23 -12.36 -0.90
N ILE A 6 7.19 -12.45 -2.23
CA ILE A 6 6.91 -11.31 -3.10
C ILE A 6 5.51 -10.76 -2.81
N SER A 7 4.49 -11.61 -2.74
CA SER A 7 3.13 -11.18 -2.40
C SER A 7 3.04 -10.50 -1.04
N ILE A 8 3.73 -11.00 -0.01
CA ILE A 8 3.77 -10.38 1.32
C ILE A 8 4.46 -9.01 1.26
N LEU A 9 5.59 -8.89 0.55
CA LEU A 9 6.28 -7.62 0.38
C LEU A 9 5.42 -6.59 -0.35
N VAL A 10 4.77 -7.00 -1.45
CA VAL A 10 3.84 -6.16 -2.19
C VAL A 10 2.67 -5.73 -1.30
N PHE A 11 2.12 -6.65 -0.51
CA PHE A 11 1.05 -6.33 0.43
C PHE A 11 1.50 -5.27 1.44
N ILE A 12 2.60 -5.50 2.16
CA ILE A 12 3.13 -4.58 3.18
C ILE A 12 3.44 -3.22 2.58
N LEU A 13 4.06 -3.18 1.40
CA LEU A 13 4.36 -1.93 0.71
C LEU A 13 3.08 -1.16 0.35
N ASN A 14 2.00 -1.84 -0.02
CA ASN A 14 0.74 -1.20 -0.41
C ASN A 14 -0.12 -0.68 0.75
N LEU A 15 0.11 -1.14 1.99
CA LEU A 15 -0.60 -0.61 3.17
C LEU A 15 -0.46 0.91 3.35
N PRO A 16 0.76 1.49 3.42
CA PRO A 16 0.93 2.93 3.58
C PRO A 16 0.43 3.71 2.37
N PHE A 17 0.55 3.19 1.15
CA PHE A 17 0.00 3.84 -0.05
C PHE A 17 -1.54 3.85 -0.04
N GLY A 18 -2.17 2.76 0.40
CA GLY A 18 -3.63 2.69 0.59
C GLY A 18 -4.14 3.70 1.63
N TYR A 19 -3.38 3.86 2.72
CA TYR A 19 -3.65 4.85 3.77
C TYR A 19 -3.50 6.28 3.24
N TRP A 20 -2.43 6.56 2.51
CA TRP A 20 -2.20 7.88 1.92
C TRP A 20 -3.27 8.24 0.88
N ARG A 21 -3.63 7.30 0.00
CA ARG A 21 -4.60 7.51 -1.10
C ARG A 21 -5.95 8.04 -0.64
N ILE A 22 -6.44 7.60 0.53
CA ILE A 22 -7.76 8.01 1.04
C ILE A 22 -7.73 9.35 1.78
N ASN A 23 -6.55 9.77 2.27
CA ASN A 23 -6.37 11.06 2.93
C ASN A 23 -6.35 12.24 1.94
N VAL A 24 -5.87 12.00 0.71
CA VAL A 24 -5.71 13.04 -0.32
C VAL A 24 -6.95 13.18 -1.21
N LYS A 25 -7.11 14.36 -1.84
CA LYS A 25 -8.21 14.61 -2.78
C LYS A 25 -8.12 13.67 -3.99
N LYS A 26 -9.20 12.97 -4.31
CA LYS A 26 -9.30 12.13 -5.52
C LYS A 26 -8.94 12.95 -6.77
N PHE A 27 -8.22 12.34 -7.70
CA PHE A 27 -7.69 12.99 -8.92
C PHE A 27 -6.68 14.13 -8.69
N SER A 28 -6.14 14.30 -7.49
CA SER A 28 -4.97 15.15 -7.29
C SER A 28 -3.68 14.45 -7.74
N LEU A 29 -2.61 15.22 -7.95
CA LEU A 29 -1.28 14.69 -8.25
C LEU A 29 -0.82 13.70 -7.16
N GLN A 30 -1.10 14.00 -5.89
CA GLN A 30 -0.78 13.12 -4.77
C GLN A 30 -1.57 11.80 -4.81
N TRP A 31 -2.85 11.85 -5.19
CA TRP A 31 -3.65 10.64 -5.37
C TRP A 31 -3.13 9.77 -6.51
N PHE A 32 -2.71 10.40 -7.61
CA PHE A 32 -2.07 9.72 -8.73
C PHE A 32 -0.77 9.04 -8.29
N MET A 33 0.09 9.76 -7.57
CA MET A 33 1.35 9.22 -7.02
C MET A 33 1.10 8.05 -6.05
N ALA A 34 0.10 8.14 -5.18
CA ALA A 34 -0.22 7.08 -4.23
C ALA A 34 -0.62 5.76 -4.91
N ILE A 35 -1.17 5.82 -6.13
CA ILE A 35 -1.54 4.64 -6.92
C ILE A 35 -0.37 4.19 -7.79
N HIS A 36 0.35 5.12 -8.43
CA HIS A 36 1.36 4.76 -9.41
C HIS A 36 2.69 4.41 -8.78
N LEU A 37 3.14 5.06 -7.69
CA LEU A 37 4.41 4.74 -7.03
C LEU A 37 4.57 3.27 -6.65
N PRO A 38 3.57 2.59 -6.05
CA PRO A 38 3.73 1.17 -5.73
C PRO A 38 3.94 0.28 -6.97
N ILE A 39 3.53 0.68 -8.18
CA ILE A 39 3.67 -0.13 -9.39
C ILE A 39 5.16 -0.29 -9.81
N PRO A 40 5.97 0.78 -9.98
CA PRO A 40 7.41 0.67 -10.17
C PRO A 40 8.14 -0.12 -9.09
N PHE A 41 7.73 -0.01 -7.82
CA PHE A 41 8.34 -0.82 -6.75
C PHE A 41 8.07 -2.33 -6.95
N ILE A 42 6.86 -2.70 -7.38
CA ILE A 42 6.53 -4.11 -7.69
C ILE A 42 7.36 -4.62 -8.87
N ILE A 43 7.51 -3.80 -9.92
CA ILE A 43 8.34 -4.14 -11.09
C ILE A 43 9.80 -4.32 -10.65
N LEU A 44 10.33 -3.40 -9.83
CA LEU A 44 11.69 -3.49 -9.31
C LEU A 44 11.89 -4.75 -8.46
N PHE A 45 10.97 -5.07 -7.54
CA PHE A 45 11.06 -6.30 -6.76
C PHE A 45 11.07 -7.54 -7.65
N ARG A 46 10.29 -7.53 -8.73
CA ARG A 46 10.25 -8.65 -9.68
C ARG A 46 11.57 -8.80 -10.45
N LEU A 47 12.14 -7.69 -10.93
CA LEU A 47 13.44 -7.68 -11.60
C LEU A 47 14.56 -8.17 -10.68
N LEU A 48 14.59 -7.72 -9.42
CA LEU A 48 15.59 -8.15 -8.43
C LEU A 48 15.44 -9.60 -8.01
N SER A 49 14.24 -10.16 -8.07
CA SER A 49 13.95 -11.52 -7.60
C SER A 49 14.20 -12.60 -8.65
N GLU A 50 14.57 -12.20 -9.88
CA GLU A 50 14.61 -13.07 -11.08
C GLU A 50 13.34 -13.93 -11.23
N ALA A 51 12.23 -13.45 -10.66
CA ALA A 51 10.94 -14.06 -10.84
C ALA A 51 10.54 -13.75 -12.28
N GLY A 52 10.76 -14.72 -13.18
CA GLY A 52 10.44 -14.59 -14.59
C GLY A 52 9.03 -14.02 -14.78
N PHE A 53 8.77 -13.45 -15.95
CA PHE A 53 7.46 -12.92 -16.34
C PHE A 53 6.43 -14.04 -16.55
N GLU A 54 6.30 -14.96 -15.60
CA GLU A 54 5.29 -15.99 -15.60
C GLU A 54 3.93 -15.35 -15.32
N LEU A 55 3.02 -15.47 -16.28
CA LEU A 55 1.66 -14.93 -16.20
C LEU A 55 0.92 -15.39 -14.92
N VAL A 56 1.24 -16.59 -14.42
CA VAL A 56 0.65 -17.18 -13.21
C VAL A 56 0.97 -16.40 -11.94
N SER A 57 2.11 -15.72 -11.88
CA SER A 57 2.55 -14.94 -10.71
C SER A 57 1.85 -13.58 -10.59
N PHE A 58 1.30 -13.05 -11.69
CA PHE A 58 0.68 -11.72 -11.71
C PHE A 58 -0.61 -11.64 -10.87
N PRO A 59 -1.56 -12.59 -10.96
CA PRO A 59 -2.75 -12.59 -10.11
C PRO A 59 -2.42 -12.51 -8.61
N PHE A 60 -1.36 -13.17 -8.16
CA PHE A 60 -0.94 -13.12 -6.76
C PHE A 60 -0.43 -11.73 -6.36
N SER A 61 0.40 -11.10 -7.19
CA SER A 61 0.90 -9.74 -6.93
C SER A 61 -0.22 -8.69 -7.02
N ILE A 62 -1.12 -8.83 -8.00
CA ILE A 62 -2.26 -7.92 -8.20
C ILE A 62 -3.23 -8.04 -7.01
N THR A 63 -3.58 -9.25 -6.60
CA THR A 63 -4.45 -9.48 -5.44
C THR A 63 -3.83 -8.89 -4.18
N ALA A 64 -2.53 -9.14 -3.94
CA ALA A 64 -1.82 -8.57 -2.80
C ALA A 64 -1.79 -7.03 -2.83
N TYR A 65 -1.59 -6.43 -4.00
CA TYR A 65 -1.65 -4.98 -4.21
C TYR A 65 -3.01 -4.40 -3.83
N PHE A 66 -4.11 -4.96 -4.36
CA PHE A 66 -5.45 -4.48 -4.06
C PHE A 66 -5.80 -4.67 -2.58
N LEU A 67 -5.49 -5.84 -2.02
CA LEU A 67 -5.71 -6.09 -0.59
C LEU A 67 -4.95 -5.10 0.29
N GLY A 68 -3.68 -4.82 -0.02
CA GLY A 68 -2.88 -3.86 0.73
C GLY A 68 -3.48 -2.45 0.67
N GLN A 69 -3.92 -2.00 -0.51
CA GLN A 69 -4.55 -0.69 -0.63
C GLN A 69 -5.91 -0.58 0.07
N LEU A 70 -6.74 -1.62 -0.02
CA LEU A 70 -8.05 -1.66 0.61
C LEU A 70 -7.92 -1.67 2.14
N ILE A 71 -7.02 -2.49 2.68
CA ILE A 71 -6.76 -2.57 4.11
C ILE A 71 -6.14 -1.26 4.61
N GLY A 72 -5.16 -0.68 3.89
CA GLY A 72 -4.60 0.63 4.22
C GLY A 72 -5.67 1.73 4.32
N ALA A 73 -6.61 1.76 3.35
CA ALA A 73 -7.73 2.69 3.38
C ALA A 73 -8.73 2.39 4.52
N GLY A 74 -8.92 1.11 4.86
CA GLY A 74 -9.70 0.68 6.02
C GLY A 74 -9.12 1.18 7.34
N ILE A 75 -7.80 1.05 7.53
CA ILE A 75 -7.08 1.51 8.72
C ILE A 75 -7.23 3.03 8.90
N PHE A 76 -7.11 3.81 7.82
CA PHE A 76 -7.33 5.26 7.87
C PHE A 76 -8.74 5.61 8.35
N ARG A 77 -9.77 4.99 7.76
CA ARG A 77 -11.16 5.23 8.15
C ARG A 77 -11.45 4.82 9.58
N TYR A 78 -10.93 3.68 10.01
CA TYR A 78 -11.05 3.22 11.39
C TYR A 78 -10.42 4.22 12.38
N LYS A 79 -9.20 4.69 12.09
CA LYS A 79 -8.52 5.70 12.90
C LYS A 79 -9.27 7.03 12.89
N LYS A 80 -9.79 7.46 11.74
CA LYS A 80 -10.52 8.73 11.60
C LYS A 80 -11.79 8.75 12.45
N ASN A 81 -12.48 7.62 12.53
CA ASN A 81 -13.70 7.51 13.35
C ASN A 81 -13.41 7.41 14.85
N LYS A 82 -12.19 7.01 15.26
CA LYS A 82 -11.84 6.76 16.66
C LYS A 82 -11.00 7.88 17.30
N SER A 83 -10.42 8.76 16.49
CA SER A 83 -9.49 9.80 16.92
C SER A 83 -10.00 11.18 16.50
N ASP A 84 -10.16 12.09 17.47
CA ASP A 84 -10.46 13.50 17.21
C ASP A 84 -9.25 14.28 16.66
N GLN A 85 -8.04 13.70 16.72
CA GLN A 85 -6.86 14.35 16.16
C GLN A 85 -6.81 14.24 14.63
N PRO A 86 -6.36 15.31 13.93
CA PRO A 86 -6.17 15.27 12.48
C PRO A 86 -5.13 14.21 12.10
N LEU A 87 -5.55 13.24 11.29
CA LEU A 87 -4.68 12.20 10.74
C LEU A 87 -3.75 12.77 9.66
N THR A 88 -2.55 12.21 9.58
CA THR A 88 -1.59 12.55 8.53
C THR A 88 -1.73 11.59 7.34
N SER A 89 -0.97 11.84 6.27
CA SER A 89 -0.88 10.92 5.13
C SER A 89 0.01 9.70 5.42
N CYS A 90 0.72 9.68 6.55
CA CYS A 90 1.73 8.69 6.87
C CYS A 90 1.20 7.71 7.92
N LEU A 91 0.88 6.48 7.49
CA LEU A 91 0.41 5.40 8.36
C LEU A 91 1.30 5.22 9.61
N VAL A 92 2.62 5.19 9.43
CA VAL A 92 3.58 4.95 10.52
C VAL A 92 3.51 6.07 11.57
N MET A 93 3.47 7.32 11.13
CA MET A 93 3.38 8.48 12.04
C MET A 93 2.10 8.45 12.86
N ASP A 94 0.97 8.13 12.23
CA ASP A 94 -0.32 8.07 12.91
C ASP A 94 -0.47 6.85 13.82
N VAL A 95 0.29 5.77 13.58
CA VAL A 95 0.38 4.64 14.51
C VAL A 95 1.26 5.00 15.72
N VAL A 96 2.38 5.68 15.49
CA VAL A 96 3.31 6.09 16.56
C VAL A 96 2.70 7.19 17.45
N ARG A 97 1.98 8.16 16.87
CA ARG A 97 1.40 9.29 17.61
C ARG A 97 0.35 8.87 18.65
N VAL A 98 -0.40 7.79 18.40
CA VAL A 98 -1.45 7.29 19.31
C VAL A 98 -0.88 6.68 20.60
N LYS A 99 0.44 6.41 20.67
CA LYS A 99 1.08 5.86 21.88
C LYS A 99 1.60 6.90 22.87
N LYS A 100 1.47 8.20 22.60
CA LYS A 100 1.74 9.28 23.56
C LYS A 100 0.44 9.86 24.07
#